data_AF-A0AAJ4Z896-F1
#
_entry.id   AF-A0AAJ4Z896-F1
#
_cell.length_a   1.000
_cell.length_b   1.000
_cell.length_c   1.000
_cell.angle_alpha   90.00
_cell.angle_beta   90.00
_cell.angle_gamma   90.00
#
_symmetry.space_group_name_H-M   'P 1'
#
loop_
_entity.id
_entity.type
_entity.pdbx_description
1 polymer ?
#
loop_
_entity_poly.entity_id
_entity_poly.type
_entity_poly.pdbx_seq_one_letter_code
_entity_poly.pdbx_strand_id
1 'polypeptide(L)'
;MPKNDQTASIDQSVDLTYAAISYVPKFYILAYADRSGNKQLDVDYGNEDPDHLPPTLSAFLNGHPAMAIYNGVVYLTHQTSGTDHSLWYMTFDGTNWSGDTQVPNVSLNESPGMAVFDGNLYVAHQGSDTTGTANTLWYTVTNGRGWSQDKNISGIQLNGSPAMVVFANTLHLFFRGIDGSTLWYTSTSDGKSWSPKSQVPGVSMANSPSAAVREGLLYVAYHNRDDASICYVTCDERDPSYWSSPSTVGGQASERPIADGSSPALYLDTITNHLMVAYPDASGFDVECSVAPSESVPSSMDPTVASVIYNSNLIQAYADCTGNQVLNVVYGDKQTTQTLPASLNGYPAMAVFDGLVHLTHKTSIGYSLWHMTYDGTNWSTNTLIPNVYLNESPGMAVFNGNLYLAHQGSDITSSANTLWYTVFDGKTWSQDTNISGVELNGSPAMAVFNNVLYLFFQGTDGSSLWYTTTSDGKSWSPQLQVPGVSMRNSPSAAVRDDTLYVAYHSKDAPSIWYLTYDADNEWNWSQPTFVRGPTTDLDHISDRCSPTLYEDNAGNLMVTYTSAQAYDLIVSVVPPEG
;
A
#
# COMPACT_ATOMS: atom_id res chain seq x y z
N MET A 1 40.20 28.37 35.82
CA MET A 1 40.10 27.05 35.19
C MET A 1 39.08 27.17 34.07
N PRO A 2 39.47 27.20 32.79
CA PRO A 2 38.52 27.16 31.70
C PRO A 2 37.92 25.76 31.62
N LYS A 3 36.60 25.66 31.44
CA LYS A 3 35.90 24.42 31.12
C LYS A 3 36.42 23.92 29.77
N ASN A 4 36.83 22.66 29.71
CA ASN A 4 37.08 21.96 28.45
C ASN A 4 35.74 21.78 27.73
N ASP A 5 35.45 22.66 26.78
CA ASP A 5 34.61 22.32 25.63
C ASP A 5 35.44 21.39 24.74
N GLN A 6 35.34 20.09 25.00
CA GLN A 6 35.55 19.10 23.94
C GLN A 6 34.17 18.67 23.47
N THR A 7 33.61 19.45 22.55
CA THR A 7 32.66 18.91 21.57
C THR A 7 33.42 17.79 20.85
N ALA A 8 33.09 16.54 21.16
CA ALA A 8 33.57 15.41 20.36
C ALA A 8 33.15 15.69 18.92
N SER A 9 34.13 15.80 18.01
CA SER A 9 33.86 15.92 16.59
C SER A 9 33.08 14.69 16.16
N ILE A 10 31.86 14.90 15.67
CA ILE A 10 31.04 13.88 15.03
C ILE A 10 31.88 13.28 13.90
N ASP A 11 32.07 11.96 13.93
CA ASP A 11 32.66 11.24 12.81
C ASP A 11 31.63 11.21 11.67
N GLN A 12 31.79 12.13 10.72
CA GLN A 12 30.91 12.26 9.54
C GLN A 12 31.03 11.10 8.55
N SER A 13 31.84 10.07 8.85
CA SER A 13 31.99 8.90 7.98
C SER A 13 30.93 7.81 8.19
N VAL A 14 30.02 7.98 9.16
CA VAL A 14 28.97 6.99 9.44
C VAL A 14 27.64 7.47 8.88
N ASP A 15 27.19 6.78 7.84
CA ASP A 15 25.87 6.88 7.21
C ASP A 15 24.74 6.69 8.25
N LEU A 16 23.58 7.33 8.07
CA LEU A 16 22.38 7.04 8.88
C LEU A 16 21.76 5.72 8.40
N THR A 17 21.37 4.84 9.34
CA THR A 17 21.14 3.43 9.00
C THR A 17 19.87 2.86 9.61
N TYR A 18 19.18 2.01 8.84
CA TYR A 18 17.97 1.30 9.24
C TYR A 18 18.03 -0.16 8.80
N ALA A 19 17.49 -1.04 9.63
CA ALA A 19 16.93 -2.32 9.20
C ALA A 19 15.49 -2.41 9.68
N ALA A 20 14.62 -2.99 8.86
CA ALA A 20 13.21 -3.18 9.18
C ALA A 20 12.79 -4.61 8.81
N ILE A 21 11.92 -5.22 9.63
CA ILE A 21 11.34 -6.53 9.32
C ILE A 21 9.94 -6.66 9.95
N SER A 22 9.00 -7.27 9.22
CA SER A 22 7.67 -7.63 9.73
C SER A 22 7.75 -8.90 10.60
N TYR A 23 7.24 -8.84 11.83
CA TYR A 23 7.22 -9.92 12.82
C TYR A 23 5.82 -10.13 13.42
N VAL A 24 5.27 -11.34 13.25
CA VAL A 24 3.90 -11.71 13.60
C VAL A 24 3.76 -11.92 15.14
N PRO A 25 2.67 -11.43 15.78
CA PRO A 25 1.39 -11.13 15.16
C PRO A 25 1.09 -9.68 14.81
N LYS A 26 1.89 -8.66 15.19
CA LYS A 26 1.49 -7.25 14.99
C LYS A 26 2.60 -6.21 14.87
N PHE A 27 3.88 -6.57 14.72
CA PHE A 27 4.97 -5.59 14.84
C PHE A 27 5.83 -5.56 13.58
N TYR A 28 6.28 -4.39 13.13
CA TYR A 28 7.59 -4.31 12.48
C TYR A 28 8.63 -4.06 13.57
N ILE A 29 9.81 -4.66 13.44
CA ILE A 29 10.97 -4.30 14.25
C ILE A 29 11.81 -3.36 13.40
N LEU A 30 12.05 -2.17 13.93
CA LEU A 30 12.97 -1.21 13.34
C LEU A 30 14.24 -1.15 14.20
N ALA A 31 15.39 -1.22 13.55
CA ALA A 31 16.69 -1.08 14.20
C ALA A 31 17.46 0.07 13.52
N TYR A 32 17.87 1.08 14.29
CA TYR A 32 18.56 2.26 13.75
C TYR A 32 19.73 2.72 14.62
N ALA A 33 20.63 3.53 14.05
CA ALA A 33 21.75 4.15 14.75
C ALA A 33 21.71 5.68 14.62
N ASP A 34 21.77 6.41 15.75
CA ASP A 34 21.61 7.87 15.78
C ASP A 34 22.93 8.69 15.63
N ARG A 35 22.79 10.00 15.36
CA ARG A 35 23.88 10.98 15.19
C ARG A 35 24.40 11.60 16.50
N SER A 36 23.95 11.14 17.67
CA SER A 36 24.16 11.84 18.95
C SER A 36 25.59 11.77 19.52
N GLY A 37 26.52 11.10 18.82
CA GLY A 37 27.89 10.86 19.30
C GLY A 37 27.98 9.71 20.32
N ASN A 38 26.84 9.19 20.79
CA ASN A 38 26.71 7.90 21.46
C ASN A 38 25.99 6.96 20.49
N LYS A 39 26.73 6.22 19.67
CA LYS A 39 26.17 5.32 18.64
C LYS A 39 25.43 4.16 19.31
N GLN A 40 24.14 4.33 19.61
CA GLN A 40 23.29 3.32 20.23
C GLN A 40 22.32 2.75 19.20
N LEU A 41 22.12 1.42 19.25
CA LEU A 41 21.04 0.74 18.55
C LEU A 41 19.78 0.90 19.39
N ASP A 42 18.77 1.52 18.83
CA ASP A 42 17.43 1.53 19.40
C ASP A 42 16.50 0.68 18.54
N VAL A 43 15.55 0.02 19.20
CA VAL A 43 14.61 -0.91 18.59
C VAL A 43 13.19 -0.49 18.87
N ASP A 44 12.48 -0.15 17.79
CA ASP A 44 11.09 0.32 17.85
C ASP A 44 10.12 -0.72 17.25
N TYR A 45 8.87 -0.72 17.74
CA TYR A 45 7.81 -1.65 17.36
C TYR A 45 6.58 -0.91 16.82
N GLY A 46 6.18 -1.24 15.59
CA GLY A 46 4.98 -0.63 14.98
C GLY A 46 3.66 -0.93 15.70
N ASN A 47 2.81 0.10 15.86
CA ASN A 47 1.52 0.16 16.58
C ASN A 47 1.59 0.16 18.11
N GLU A 48 2.35 1.10 18.69
CA GLU A 48 2.32 1.31 20.14
C GLU A 48 0.92 1.68 20.63
N ASP A 49 0.42 0.88 21.57
CA ASP A 49 -0.43 1.39 22.64
C ASP A 49 0.42 2.43 23.40
N PRO A 50 0.03 3.72 23.45
CA PRO A 50 0.83 4.77 24.08
C PRO A 50 1.14 4.51 25.57
N ASP A 51 0.52 3.50 26.18
CA ASP A 51 0.76 3.07 27.56
C ASP A 51 1.75 1.90 27.71
N HIS A 52 2.25 1.30 26.62
CA HIS A 52 3.18 0.17 26.64
C HIS A 52 4.55 0.57 26.07
N LEU A 53 5.52 0.84 26.95
CA LEU A 53 6.90 1.14 26.55
C LEU A 53 7.52 -0.02 25.76
N PRO A 54 8.22 0.24 24.65
CA PRO A 54 8.94 -0.79 23.92
C PRO A 54 10.05 -1.37 24.79
N PRO A 55 10.39 -2.66 24.68
CA PRO A 55 11.58 -3.18 25.33
C PRO A 55 12.82 -2.50 24.73
N THR A 56 13.39 -1.55 25.49
CA THR A 56 14.59 -0.80 25.09
C THR A 56 15.77 -1.75 24.96
N LEU A 57 16.34 -1.81 23.76
CA LEU A 57 17.65 -2.40 23.53
C LEU A 57 18.69 -1.28 23.59
N SER A 58 19.82 -1.52 24.25
CA SER A 58 20.98 -0.63 24.15
C SER A 58 22.20 -1.46 23.74
N ALA A 59 22.52 -1.45 22.45
CA ALA A 59 23.78 -1.97 21.92
C ALA A 59 24.60 -0.80 21.35
N PHE A 60 25.92 -0.83 21.49
CA PHE A 60 26.78 0.23 20.93
C PHE A 60 27.26 -0.15 19.52
N LEU A 61 27.01 0.71 18.53
CA LEU A 61 27.17 0.40 17.10
C LEU A 61 28.31 1.16 16.40
N ASN A 62 28.85 0.54 15.35
CA ASN A 62 29.41 1.23 14.17
C ASN A 62 28.77 0.57 12.95
N GLY A 63 28.12 1.31 12.05
CA GLY A 63 27.51 0.77 10.82
C GLY A 63 26.05 0.30 10.97
N HIS A 64 25.46 -0.12 9.84
CA HIS A 64 24.07 -0.53 9.66
C HIS A 64 23.80 -1.91 10.28
N PRO A 65 22.66 -2.13 10.95
CA PRO A 65 22.20 -3.47 11.28
C PRO A 65 21.60 -4.18 10.06
N ALA A 66 21.49 -5.50 10.11
CA ALA A 66 20.66 -6.30 9.20
C ALA A 66 19.76 -7.23 10.00
N MET A 67 18.57 -7.54 9.48
CA MET A 67 17.62 -8.42 10.15
C MET A 67 17.04 -9.50 9.22
N ALA A 68 16.79 -10.68 9.79
CA ALA A 68 16.08 -11.77 9.13
C ALA A 68 15.40 -12.68 10.17
N ILE A 69 14.26 -13.25 9.81
CA ILE A 69 13.61 -14.29 10.62
C ILE A 69 14.20 -15.64 10.27
N TYR A 70 14.80 -16.32 11.25
CA TYR A 70 15.36 -17.65 11.11
C TYR A 70 14.82 -18.56 12.21
N ASN A 71 14.18 -19.68 11.84
CA ASN A 71 13.55 -20.61 12.78
C ASN A 71 12.57 -19.95 13.78
N GLY A 72 11.84 -18.93 13.33
CA GLY A 72 10.81 -18.24 14.13
C GLY A 72 11.34 -17.15 15.08
N VAL A 73 12.65 -16.91 15.12
CA VAL A 73 13.25 -15.82 15.89
C VAL A 73 13.87 -14.80 14.94
N VAL A 74 13.86 -13.53 15.33
CA VAL A 74 14.54 -12.47 14.56
C VAL A 74 16.02 -12.51 14.92
N TYR A 75 16.88 -12.63 13.92
CA TYR A 75 18.30 -12.38 14.05
C TYR A 75 18.57 -10.94 13.64
N LEU A 76 19.29 -10.20 14.48
CA LEU A 76 19.83 -8.89 14.18
C LEU A 76 21.35 -9.02 14.18
N THR A 77 21.99 -8.66 13.06
CA THR A 77 23.46 -8.61 12.96
C THR A 77 23.91 -7.18 12.79
N HIS A 78 25.07 -6.85 13.36
CA HIS A 78 25.62 -5.51 13.28
C HIS A 78 27.14 -5.54 13.46
N GLN A 79 27.78 -4.42 13.14
CA GLN A 79 29.18 -4.18 13.50
C GLN A 79 29.23 -3.43 14.85
N THR A 80 30.18 -3.79 15.71
CA THR A 80 30.28 -3.21 17.07
C THR A 80 30.96 -1.83 17.06
N SER A 81 30.63 -0.98 18.04
CA SER A 81 31.31 0.31 18.25
C SER A 81 32.76 0.10 18.72
N GLY A 82 33.71 0.14 17.80
CA GLY A 82 35.14 -0.01 18.07
C GLY A 82 35.98 -0.01 16.80
N THR A 83 37.30 -0.12 16.96
CA THR A 83 38.24 -0.27 15.83
C THR A 83 38.43 -1.73 15.41
N ASP A 84 37.73 -2.68 16.05
CA ASP A 84 37.92 -4.11 15.85
C ASP A 84 37.11 -4.68 14.67
N HIS A 85 36.21 -3.87 14.10
CA HIS A 85 35.46 -4.17 12.89
C HIS A 85 34.80 -5.57 12.93
N SER A 86 34.34 -6.02 14.11
CA SER A 86 33.82 -7.38 14.29
C SER A 86 32.32 -7.47 14.04
N LEU A 87 31.86 -8.61 13.49
CA LEU A 87 30.45 -8.93 13.34
C LEU A 87 29.88 -9.50 14.65
N TRP A 88 28.75 -8.94 15.08
CA TRP A 88 28.01 -9.34 16.28
C TRP A 88 26.55 -9.63 15.93
N TYR A 89 25.88 -10.40 16.79
CA TYR A 89 24.48 -10.72 16.60
C TYR A 89 23.72 -10.88 17.91
N MET A 90 22.42 -10.63 17.79
CA MET A 90 21.43 -10.87 18.81
C MET A 90 20.20 -11.57 18.22
N THR A 91 19.39 -12.16 19.10
CA THR A 91 18.15 -12.84 18.72
C THR A 91 16.97 -12.32 19.53
N PHE A 92 15.80 -12.22 18.90
CA PHE A 92 14.54 -11.90 19.55
C PHE A 92 13.56 -13.05 19.40
N ASP A 93 13.08 -13.57 20.53
CA ASP A 93 12.16 -14.72 20.59
C ASP A 93 10.67 -14.33 20.53
N GLY A 94 10.38 -13.05 20.30
CA GLY A 94 9.04 -12.48 20.38
C GLY A 94 8.73 -11.81 21.71
N THR A 95 9.57 -11.99 22.73
CA THR A 95 9.41 -11.35 24.05
C THR A 95 10.70 -10.70 24.55
N ASN A 96 11.85 -11.37 24.39
CA ASN A 96 13.13 -10.91 24.91
C ASN A 96 14.21 -10.93 23.84
N TRP A 97 15.11 -9.96 23.94
CA TRP A 97 16.38 -9.98 23.22
C TRP A 97 17.42 -10.80 23.98
N SER A 98 18.20 -11.59 23.26
CA SER A 98 19.40 -12.23 23.81
C SER A 98 20.49 -11.20 24.10
N GLY A 99 21.48 -11.59 24.89
CA GLY A 99 22.73 -10.81 24.97
C GLY A 99 23.47 -10.80 23.63
N ASP A 100 24.22 -9.73 23.40
CA ASP A 100 25.04 -9.56 22.21
C ASP A 100 26.18 -10.58 22.16
N THR A 101 26.37 -11.23 21.01
CA THR A 101 27.31 -12.33 20.81
C THR A 101 28.16 -12.14 19.56
N GLN A 102 29.48 -12.19 19.71
CA GLN A 102 30.40 -12.05 18.58
C GLN A 102 30.32 -13.27 17.64
N VAL A 103 30.27 -13.01 16.34
CA VAL A 103 30.51 -14.03 15.32
C VAL A 103 32.01 -14.27 15.20
N PRO A 104 32.52 -15.49 15.50
CA PRO A 104 33.97 -15.71 15.58
C PRO A 104 34.69 -15.51 14.24
N ASN A 105 35.78 -14.76 14.25
CA ASN A 105 36.70 -14.55 13.12
C ASN A 105 36.05 -13.92 11.87
N VAL A 106 35.04 -13.06 12.05
CA VAL A 106 34.45 -12.27 10.96
C VAL A 106 34.75 -10.79 11.21
N SER A 107 35.38 -10.17 10.23
CA SER A 107 35.66 -8.73 10.23
C SER A 107 35.08 -8.07 9.00
N LEU A 108 34.35 -6.97 9.20
CA LEU A 108 33.64 -6.23 8.17
C LEU A 108 33.97 -4.74 8.22
N ASN A 109 34.15 -4.12 7.04
CA ASN A 109 34.44 -2.70 6.87
C ASN A 109 33.18 -1.85 6.68
N GLU A 110 32.11 -2.48 6.20
CA GLU A 110 30.78 -1.90 6.04
C GLU A 110 29.77 -2.81 6.73
N SER A 111 28.49 -2.60 6.45
CA SER A 111 27.41 -3.25 7.18
C SER A 111 27.00 -4.57 6.55
N PRO A 112 26.43 -5.49 7.33
CA PRO A 112 26.01 -6.78 6.82
C PRO A 112 24.71 -6.66 5.99
N GLY A 113 24.50 -7.65 5.12
CA GLY A 113 23.21 -7.99 4.52
C GLY A 113 22.88 -9.45 4.84
N MET A 114 21.60 -9.78 4.99
CA MET A 114 21.21 -11.09 5.56
C MET A 114 19.97 -11.68 4.88
N ALA A 115 19.98 -12.99 4.65
CA ALA A 115 18.82 -13.73 4.18
C ALA A 115 18.87 -15.21 4.60
N VAL A 116 17.71 -15.85 4.67
CA VAL A 116 17.62 -17.30 4.90
C VAL A 116 17.51 -18.02 3.56
N PHE A 117 18.44 -18.93 3.30
CA PHE A 117 18.49 -19.73 2.07
C PHE A 117 18.81 -21.18 2.40
N ASP A 118 18.07 -22.12 1.80
CA ASP A 118 18.26 -23.57 1.98
C ASP A 118 18.37 -23.98 3.47
N GLY A 119 17.48 -23.43 4.31
CA GLY A 119 17.42 -23.72 5.74
C GLY A 119 18.58 -23.17 6.59
N ASN A 120 19.44 -22.31 6.03
CA ASN A 120 20.54 -21.67 6.74
C ASN A 120 20.43 -20.14 6.66
N LEU A 121 20.96 -19.45 7.66
CA LEU A 121 21.06 -18.01 7.68
C LEU A 121 22.41 -17.58 7.09
N TYR A 122 22.37 -16.80 6.03
CA TYR A 122 23.55 -16.24 5.35
C TYR A 122 23.69 -14.77 5.73
N VAL A 123 24.92 -14.35 6.04
CA VAL A 123 25.28 -12.97 6.31
C VAL A 123 26.43 -12.59 5.39
N ALA A 124 26.17 -11.67 4.46
CA ALA A 124 27.21 -11.10 3.59
C ALA A 124 27.66 -9.74 4.13
N HIS A 125 28.90 -9.38 3.83
CA HIS A 125 29.48 -8.13 4.29
C HIS A 125 30.63 -7.71 3.38
N GLN A 126 31.00 -6.44 3.47
CA GLN A 126 32.22 -5.95 2.85
C GLN A 126 33.39 -6.21 3.80
N GLY A 127 34.44 -6.87 3.31
CA GLY A 127 35.67 -7.14 4.06
C GLY A 127 36.93 -6.77 3.28
N SER A 128 38.07 -7.12 3.86
CA SER A 128 39.38 -7.03 3.22
C SER A 128 39.92 -8.44 3.01
N ASP A 129 40.43 -8.75 1.81
CA ASP A 129 40.98 -10.07 1.58
C ASP A 129 42.37 -10.27 2.19
N THR A 130 42.79 -11.53 2.31
CA THR A 130 44.09 -11.91 2.87
C THR A 130 45.27 -11.47 2.00
N THR A 131 45.02 -10.92 0.82
CA THR A 131 46.04 -10.35 -0.09
C THR A 131 46.20 -8.84 0.09
N GLY A 132 45.39 -8.21 0.95
CA GLY A 132 45.38 -6.78 1.22
C GLY A 132 44.45 -5.98 0.30
N THR A 133 43.61 -6.66 -0.50
CA THR A 133 42.61 -5.98 -1.32
C THR A 133 41.42 -5.59 -0.44
N ALA A 134 41.26 -4.29 -0.22
CA ALA A 134 40.13 -3.73 0.49
C ALA A 134 38.84 -3.83 -0.36
N ASN A 135 37.71 -3.74 0.33
CA ASN A 135 36.37 -3.63 -0.25
C ASN A 135 35.97 -4.85 -1.10
N THR A 136 36.19 -6.05 -0.57
CA THR A 136 35.83 -7.33 -1.21
C THR A 136 34.55 -7.91 -0.59
N LEU A 137 33.81 -8.73 -1.33
CA LEU A 137 32.55 -9.31 -0.85
C LEU A 137 32.80 -10.64 -0.13
N TRP A 138 32.27 -10.77 1.08
CA TRP A 138 32.43 -11.94 1.95
C TRP A 138 31.07 -12.42 2.47
N TYR A 139 31.01 -13.67 2.94
CA TYR A 139 29.86 -14.20 3.64
C TYR A 139 30.20 -15.26 4.69
N THR A 140 29.40 -15.31 5.74
CA THR A 140 29.36 -16.38 6.74
C THR A 140 27.96 -16.98 6.84
N VAL A 141 27.86 -18.22 7.32
CA VAL A 141 26.61 -19.00 7.35
C VAL A 141 26.44 -19.67 8.69
N THR A 142 25.21 -19.71 9.21
CA THR A 142 24.84 -20.48 10.40
C THR A 142 23.61 -21.34 10.15
N ASN A 143 23.60 -22.51 10.79
CA ASN A 143 22.44 -23.40 10.89
C ASN A 143 21.75 -23.32 12.27
N GLY A 144 22.07 -22.28 13.05
CA GLY A 144 21.61 -22.08 14.42
C GLY A 144 22.45 -22.80 15.50
N ARG A 145 23.41 -23.66 15.14
CA ARG A 145 24.32 -24.31 16.12
C ARG A 145 25.70 -23.69 16.18
N GLY A 146 26.14 -23.07 15.10
CA GLY A 146 27.46 -22.44 14.99
C GLY A 146 27.66 -21.78 13.63
N TRP A 147 28.57 -20.82 13.60
CA TRP A 147 28.92 -20.07 12.40
C TRP A 147 30.04 -20.77 11.62
N SER A 148 29.96 -20.68 10.29
CA SER A 148 31.03 -21.13 9.42
C SER A 148 32.26 -20.21 9.51
N GLN A 149 33.38 -20.67 8.97
CA GLN A 149 34.46 -19.75 8.61
C GLN A 149 33.95 -18.74 7.58
N ASP A 150 34.49 -17.52 7.63
CA ASP A 150 34.19 -16.47 6.67
C ASP A 150 34.74 -16.83 5.28
N LYS A 151 33.98 -16.51 4.23
CA LYS A 151 34.28 -16.93 2.87
C LYS A 151 34.25 -15.75 1.91
N ASN A 152 35.35 -15.54 1.20
CA ASN A 152 35.45 -14.58 0.12
C ASN A 152 34.66 -15.03 -1.11
N ILE A 153 33.89 -14.13 -1.72
CA ILE A 153 33.35 -14.29 -3.06
C ILE A 153 34.35 -13.67 -4.04
N SER A 154 35.17 -14.54 -4.65
CA SER A 154 36.34 -14.11 -5.42
C SER A 154 36.00 -13.24 -6.62
N GLY A 155 36.80 -12.19 -6.83
CA GLY A 155 36.70 -11.30 -7.98
C GLY A 155 35.65 -10.19 -7.85
N ILE A 156 35.02 -10.04 -6.68
CA ILE A 156 34.03 -8.99 -6.44
C ILE A 156 34.58 -7.95 -5.47
N GLN A 157 34.67 -6.71 -5.98
CA GLN A 157 34.81 -5.50 -5.17
C GLN A 157 33.51 -4.71 -5.20
N LEU A 158 33.18 -4.10 -4.07
CA LEU A 158 31.97 -3.29 -3.86
C LEU A 158 32.32 -2.00 -3.11
N ASN A 159 31.40 -1.04 -3.10
CA ASN A 159 31.51 0.18 -2.32
C ASN A 159 30.23 0.31 -1.48
N GLY A 160 30.33 0.37 -0.15
CA GLY A 160 29.17 0.29 0.76
C GLY A 160 28.74 -1.14 1.09
N SER A 161 27.51 -1.28 1.57
CA SER A 161 26.96 -2.52 2.15
C SER A 161 26.21 -3.36 1.12
N PRO A 162 26.28 -4.70 1.18
CA PRO A 162 25.48 -5.57 0.33
C PRO A 162 24.06 -5.78 0.89
N ALA A 163 23.09 -5.99 0.00
CA ALA A 163 21.75 -6.49 0.32
C ALA A 163 21.59 -7.93 -0.15
N MET A 164 20.94 -8.77 0.65
CA MET A 164 20.75 -10.19 0.36
C MET A 164 19.27 -10.54 0.34
N VAL A 165 18.84 -11.32 -0.66
CA VAL A 165 17.44 -11.73 -0.81
C VAL A 165 17.35 -13.06 -1.54
N VAL A 166 16.35 -13.89 -1.21
CA VAL A 166 16.05 -15.10 -1.98
C VAL A 166 14.95 -14.80 -2.99
N PHE A 167 15.23 -15.11 -4.25
CA PHE A 167 14.31 -14.90 -5.37
C PHE A 167 14.40 -16.09 -6.33
N ALA A 168 13.26 -16.60 -6.79
CA ALA A 168 13.20 -17.75 -7.70
C ALA A 168 14.12 -18.93 -7.27
N ASN A 169 14.08 -19.29 -5.97
CA ASN A 169 14.91 -20.34 -5.36
C ASN A 169 16.43 -20.14 -5.52
N THR A 170 16.87 -18.90 -5.68
CA THR A 170 18.26 -18.49 -5.82
C THR A 170 18.56 -17.41 -4.78
N LEU A 171 19.73 -17.47 -4.15
CA LEU A 171 20.19 -16.42 -3.26
C LEU A 171 20.88 -15.33 -4.09
N HIS A 172 20.37 -14.10 -4.01
CA HIS A 172 20.92 -12.94 -4.69
C HIS A 172 21.62 -12.01 -3.69
N LEU A 173 22.75 -11.46 -4.12
CA LEU A 173 23.49 -10.40 -3.43
C LEU A 173 23.59 -9.19 -4.31
N PHE A 174 22.96 -8.09 -3.89
CA PHE A 174 23.00 -6.78 -4.53
C PHE A 174 24.02 -5.89 -3.83
N PHE A 175 24.78 -5.11 -4.59
CA PHE A 175 25.81 -4.23 -4.04
C PHE A 175 26.12 -3.08 -4.99
N ARG A 176 26.51 -1.94 -4.42
CA ARG A 176 27.01 -0.81 -5.20
C ARG A 176 28.43 -1.12 -5.70
N GLY A 177 28.65 -0.85 -6.98
CA GLY A 177 29.91 -1.07 -7.68
C GLY A 177 31.04 -0.23 -7.10
N ILE A 178 32.28 -0.65 -7.36
CA ILE A 178 33.48 0.08 -6.90
C ILE A 178 33.59 1.50 -7.52
N ASP A 179 32.89 1.74 -8.63
CA ASP A 179 32.73 3.08 -9.21
C ASP A 179 31.93 4.04 -8.34
N GLY A 180 31.24 3.51 -7.31
CA GLY A 180 30.47 4.28 -6.34
C GLY A 180 29.11 4.74 -6.85
N SER A 181 28.62 4.26 -7.99
CA SER A 181 27.32 4.70 -8.53
C SER A 181 26.47 3.64 -9.22
N THR A 182 27.03 2.50 -9.60
CA THR A 182 26.26 1.47 -10.32
C THR A 182 25.79 0.36 -9.40
N LEU A 183 24.64 -0.24 -9.71
CA LEU A 183 24.13 -1.42 -8.99
C LEU A 183 24.58 -2.71 -9.68
N TRP A 184 25.14 -3.63 -8.90
CA TRP A 184 25.59 -4.95 -9.36
C TRP A 184 24.97 -6.05 -8.51
N TYR A 185 24.93 -7.26 -9.06
CA TYR A 185 24.54 -8.44 -8.30
C TYR A 185 25.38 -9.67 -8.65
N THR A 186 25.48 -10.58 -7.69
CA THR A 186 25.89 -11.97 -7.89
C THR A 186 24.83 -12.89 -7.29
N SER A 187 24.83 -14.16 -7.68
CA SER A 187 23.81 -15.11 -7.22
C SER A 187 24.37 -16.51 -7.05
N THR A 188 23.70 -17.32 -6.24
CA THR A 188 24.02 -18.74 -6.04
C THR A 188 22.74 -19.56 -5.87
N SER A 189 22.68 -20.72 -6.50
CA SER A 189 21.59 -21.68 -6.37
C SER A 189 21.92 -22.84 -5.42
N ASP A 190 23.17 -22.95 -4.97
CA ASP A 190 23.67 -24.01 -4.08
C ASP A 190 24.28 -23.47 -2.77
N GLY A 191 24.32 -22.14 -2.60
CA GLY A 191 24.88 -21.47 -1.43
C GLY A 191 26.41 -21.50 -1.35
N LYS A 192 27.09 -21.98 -2.41
CA LYS A 192 28.55 -22.24 -2.41
C LYS A 192 29.24 -21.66 -3.63
N SER A 193 28.66 -21.88 -4.81
CA SER A 193 29.17 -21.49 -6.10
C SER A 193 28.45 -20.21 -6.54
N TRP A 194 29.19 -19.11 -6.61
CA TRP A 194 28.65 -17.79 -6.95
C TRP A 194 28.87 -17.47 -8.42
N SER A 195 27.87 -16.85 -9.05
CA SER A 195 27.98 -16.38 -10.44
C SER A 195 28.97 -15.22 -10.57
N PRO A 196 29.53 -14.96 -11.75
CA PRO A 196 30.14 -13.67 -12.05
C PRO A 196 29.16 -12.53 -11.74
N LYS A 197 29.69 -11.37 -11.36
CA LYS A 197 28.85 -10.19 -11.13
C LYS A 197 28.23 -9.69 -12.44
N SER A 198 26.96 -9.29 -12.38
CA SER A 198 26.22 -8.66 -13.46
C SER A 198 25.73 -7.28 -13.03
N GLN A 199 25.71 -6.32 -13.94
CA GLN A 199 25.22 -4.97 -13.67
C GLN A 199 23.70 -4.92 -13.86
N VAL A 200 23.00 -4.23 -12.97
CA VAL A 200 21.60 -3.85 -13.16
C VAL A 200 21.57 -2.58 -14.03
N PRO A 201 20.91 -2.59 -15.20
CA PRO A 201 20.97 -1.47 -16.14
C PRO A 201 20.23 -0.23 -15.62
N GLY A 202 20.72 0.95 -16.01
CA GLY A 202 20.03 2.22 -15.77
C GLY A 202 20.15 2.80 -14.36
N VAL A 203 20.72 2.08 -13.39
CA VAL A 203 20.80 2.53 -12.00
C VAL A 203 21.96 3.51 -11.78
N SER A 204 21.64 4.68 -11.22
CA SER A 204 22.57 5.65 -10.63
C SER A 204 22.24 5.79 -9.15
N MET A 205 22.99 5.11 -8.29
CA MET A 205 22.70 5.03 -6.86
C MET A 205 23.76 5.72 -5.99
N ALA A 206 23.31 6.27 -4.88
CA ALA A 206 24.10 6.59 -3.71
C ALA A 206 23.92 5.48 -2.65
N ASN A 207 24.90 5.38 -1.77
CA ASN A 207 24.94 4.50 -0.59
C ASN A 207 24.64 3.02 -0.87
N SER A 208 23.85 2.34 -0.04
CA SER A 208 23.65 0.89 -0.11
C SER A 208 22.24 0.53 -0.64
N PRO A 209 22.09 -0.58 -1.38
CA PRO A 209 20.78 -1.04 -1.84
C PRO A 209 20.03 -1.75 -0.72
N SER A 210 18.73 -1.96 -0.92
CA SER A 210 17.91 -2.90 -0.15
C SER A 210 17.00 -3.68 -1.08
N ALA A 211 16.70 -4.93 -0.75
CA ALA A 211 15.98 -5.83 -1.66
C ALA A 211 14.97 -6.70 -0.93
N ALA A 212 13.83 -6.92 -1.59
CA ALA A 212 12.72 -7.71 -1.07
C ALA A 212 11.92 -8.32 -2.22
N VAL A 213 11.16 -9.36 -1.93
CA VAL A 213 10.34 -10.07 -2.93
C VAL A 213 8.89 -9.99 -2.51
N ARG A 214 8.01 -9.70 -3.47
CA ARG A 214 6.55 -9.75 -3.33
C ARG A 214 5.98 -10.43 -4.57
N GLU A 215 5.17 -11.48 -4.37
CA GLU A 215 4.39 -12.12 -5.46
C GLU A 215 5.19 -12.50 -6.72
N GLY A 216 6.41 -13.02 -6.57
CA GLY A 216 7.25 -13.42 -7.70
C GLY A 216 7.94 -12.26 -8.44
N LEU A 217 7.85 -11.05 -7.91
CA LEU A 217 8.63 -9.88 -8.33
C LEU A 217 9.70 -9.55 -7.29
N LEU A 218 10.93 -9.42 -7.76
CA LEU A 218 12.05 -8.91 -6.99
C LEU A 218 12.11 -7.40 -7.12
N TYR A 219 12.20 -6.70 -5.98
CA TYR A 219 12.39 -5.27 -5.89
C TYR A 219 13.76 -4.97 -5.30
N VAL A 220 14.49 -4.04 -5.91
CA VAL A 220 15.75 -3.51 -5.36
C VAL A 220 15.63 -2.00 -5.27
N ALA A 221 15.49 -1.50 -4.04
CA ALA A 221 15.41 -0.08 -3.72
C ALA A 221 16.79 0.51 -3.43
N TYR A 222 16.98 1.78 -3.74
CA TYR A 222 18.23 2.51 -3.55
C TYR A 222 17.99 4.02 -3.46
N HIS A 223 18.92 4.73 -2.82
CA HIS A 223 18.97 6.18 -2.83
C HIS A 223 19.49 6.65 -4.20
N ASN A 224 18.72 7.46 -4.93
CA ASN A 224 19.14 8.04 -6.20
C ASN A 224 20.22 9.10 -5.98
N ARG A 225 21.34 8.96 -6.71
CA ARG A 225 22.49 9.86 -6.57
C ARG A 225 22.20 11.31 -6.97
N ASP A 226 21.22 11.53 -7.84
CA ASP A 226 21.07 12.82 -8.51
C ASP A 226 20.15 13.79 -7.76
N ASP A 227 19.14 13.29 -7.03
CA ASP A 227 18.06 14.12 -6.48
C ASP A 227 17.56 13.70 -5.08
N ALA A 228 18.27 12.80 -4.40
CA ALA A 228 17.89 12.26 -3.09
C ALA A 228 16.51 11.57 -3.05
N SER A 229 15.96 11.20 -4.20
CA SER A 229 14.77 10.34 -4.24
C SER A 229 15.14 8.90 -3.89
N ILE A 230 14.18 8.14 -3.37
CA ILE A 230 14.32 6.68 -3.28
C ILE A 230 13.80 6.10 -4.59
N CYS A 231 14.63 5.37 -5.31
CA CYS A 231 14.25 4.67 -6.53
C CYS A 231 14.28 3.16 -6.32
N TYR A 232 13.63 2.44 -7.21
CA TYR A 232 13.67 0.99 -7.28
C TYR A 232 13.70 0.51 -8.73
N VAL A 233 14.17 -0.73 -8.88
CA VAL A 233 14.11 -1.52 -10.11
C VAL A 233 13.52 -2.88 -9.79
N THR A 234 12.84 -3.49 -10.77
CA THR A 234 12.22 -4.80 -10.60
C THR A 234 12.73 -5.85 -11.58
N CYS A 235 12.65 -7.11 -11.17
CA CYS A 235 12.91 -8.28 -11.98
C CYS A 235 11.82 -9.33 -11.74
N ASP A 236 11.32 -9.93 -12.82
CA ASP A 236 10.22 -10.91 -12.78
C ASP A 236 10.76 -12.33 -12.86
N GLU A 237 10.24 -13.24 -12.03
CA GLU A 237 10.71 -14.62 -12.01
C GLU A 237 10.48 -15.36 -13.34
N ARG A 238 9.53 -14.88 -14.14
CA ARG A 238 9.18 -15.42 -15.46
C ARG A 238 10.17 -14.98 -16.54
N ASP A 239 10.85 -13.85 -16.34
CA ASP A 239 11.91 -13.35 -17.21
C ASP A 239 13.07 -12.74 -16.39
N PRO A 240 13.91 -13.59 -15.77
CA PRO A 240 15.01 -13.13 -14.91
C PRO A 240 16.14 -12.43 -15.67
N SER A 241 16.04 -12.35 -17.01
CA SER A 241 16.99 -11.61 -17.86
C SER A 241 16.61 -10.14 -18.01
N TYR A 242 15.36 -9.79 -17.70
CA TYR A 242 14.81 -8.46 -17.85
C TYR A 242 14.81 -7.70 -16.51
N TRP A 243 15.27 -6.45 -16.56
CA TRP A 243 15.16 -5.48 -15.48
C TRP A 243 14.30 -4.31 -15.93
N SER A 244 13.41 -3.84 -15.06
CA SER A 244 12.66 -2.61 -15.32
C SER A 244 13.60 -1.41 -15.43
N SER A 245 13.11 -0.32 -16.05
CA SER A 245 13.76 0.98 -15.86
C SER A 245 13.60 1.45 -14.41
N PRO A 246 14.56 2.21 -13.86
CA PRO A 246 14.42 2.89 -12.58
C PRO A 246 13.09 3.63 -12.45
N SER A 247 12.45 3.47 -11.31
CA SER A 247 11.22 4.16 -10.96
C SER A 247 11.35 4.74 -9.55
N THR A 248 10.74 5.90 -9.30
CA THR A 248 10.79 6.56 -7.99
C THR A 248 9.72 5.99 -7.07
N VAL A 249 10.05 5.78 -5.80
CA VAL A 249 9.08 5.43 -4.76
C VAL A 249 8.19 6.65 -4.52
N GLY A 250 6.88 6.46 -4.68
CA GLY A 250 5.87 7.50 -4.43
C GLY A 250 5.55 7.71 -2.95
N GLY A 251 4.44 8.39 -2.67
CA GLY A 251 3.96 8.65 -1.31
C GLY A 251 4.87 9.62 -0.54
N GLN A 252 4.97 9.43 0.78
CA GLN A 252 5.77 10.29 1.66
C GLN A 252 7.25 10.40 1.23
N ALA A 253 7.82 9.35 0.61
CA ALA A 253 9.19 9.35 0.08
C ALA A 253 9.43 10.34 -1.06
N SER A 254 8.37 10.77 -1.75
CA SER A 254 8.46 11.78 -2.80
C SER A 254 8.35 13.22 -2.27
N GLU A 255 7.76 13.40 -1.07
CA GLU A 255 7.56 14.70 -0.43
C GLU A 255 8.67 15.02 0.58
N ARG A 256 9.20 13.97 1.24
CA ARG A 256 10.28 14.02 2.22
C ARG A 256 11.47 13.23 1.70
N PRO A 257 12.50 13.91 1.15
CA PRO A 257 13.66 13.22 0.58
C PRO A 257 14.46 12.50 1.67
N ILE A 258 15.08 11.39 1.28
CA ILE A 258 15.97 10.63 2.17
C ILE A 258 17.17 11.50 2.58
N ALA A 259 17.58 11.43 3.84
CA ALA A 259 18.76 12.15 4.30
C ALA A 259 20.00 11.78 3.50
N ASP A 260 20.81 12.80 3.18
CA ASP A 260 22.10 12.59 2.53
C ASP A 260 22.99 11.65 3.37
N GLY A 261 23.69 10.76 2.67
CA GLY A 261 24.46 9.67 3.30
C GLY A 261 23.60 8.55 3.92
N SER A 262 22.33 8.38 3.55
CA SER A 262 21.50 7.28 4.10
C SER A 262 21.09 6.27 3.04
N SER A 263 20.72 5.06 3.50
CA SER A 263 20.24 3.95 2.66
C SER A 263 18.81 3.57 3.06
N PRO A 264 17.92 3.26 2.09
CA PRO A 264 16.57 2.77 2.40
C PRO A 264 16.58 1.33 2.91
N ALA A 265 15.60 0.96 3.74
CA ALA A 265 15.35 -0.40 4.18
C ALA A 265 14.00 -0.89 3.66
N LEU A 266 14.03 -1.85 2.73
CA LEU A 266 12.85 -2.42 2.08
C LEU A 266 12.42 -3.69 2.81
N TYR A 267 11.13 -3.81 3.17
CA TYR A 267 10.58 -5.00 3.80
C TYR A 267 9.16 -5.30 3.31
N LEU A 268 8.76 -6.57 3.36
CA LEU A 268 7.38 -6.98 3.09
C LEU A 268 6.60 -6.97 4.41
N ASP A 269 5.56 -6.16 4.50
CA ASP A 269 4.55 -6.34 5.53
C ASP A 269 3.69 -7.56 5.17
N THR A 270 3.86 -8.63 5.95
CA THR A 270 3.18 -9.90 5.72
C THR A 270 1.70 -9.86 6.06
N ILE A 271 1.24 -8.85 6.79
CA ILE A 271 -0.17 -8.68 7.17
C ILE A 271 -0.94 -8.04 6.02
N THR A 272 -0.45 -6.89 5.54
CA THR A 272 -1.08 -6.14 4.43
C THR A 272 -0.65 -6.66 3.05
N ASN A 273 0.38 -7.50 2.99
CA ASN A 273 1.05 -7.89 1.74
C ASN A 273 1.59 -6.67 0.96
N HIS A 274 1.87 -5.56 1.66
CA HIS A 274 2.46 -4.37 1.07
C HIS A 274 3.96 -4.35 1.24
N LEU A 275 4.64 -3.81 0.24
CA LEU A 275 6.06 -3.61 0.30
C LEU A 275 6.31 -2.21 0.86
N MET A 276 7.04 -2.15 1.98
CA MET A 276 7.28 -0.95 2.75
C MET A 276 8.74 -0.55 2.64
N VAL A 277 9.01 0.74 2.58
CA VAL A 277 10.36 1.30 2.70
C VAL A 277 10.46 2.18 3.94
N ALA A 278 11.40 1.85 4.83
CA ALA A 278 11.78 2.67 5.96
C ALA A 278 13.05 3.46 5.63
N TYR A 279 13.09 4.74 5.97
CA TYR A 279 14.23 5.61 5.70
C TYR A 279 14.26 6.83 6.65
N PRO A 280 15.45 7.44 6.88
CA PRO A 280 15.54 8.73 7.56
C PRO A 280 15.22 9.84 6.57
N ASP A 281 14.35 10.76 6.95
CA ASP A 281 14.19 11.99 6.18
C ASP A 281 15.34 12.98 6.42
N ALA A 282 15.43 14.02 5.59
CA ALA A 282 16.43 15.08 5.72
C ALA A 282 16.36 15.87 7.05
N SER A 283 15.26 15.79 7.82
CA SER A 283 15.15 16.42 9.14
C SER A 283 15.93 15.65 10.22
N GLY A 284 16.17 14.35 9.98
CA GLY A 284 17.03 13.50 10.80
C GLY A 284 16.40 13.03 12.11
N PHE A 285 15.09 13.21 12.29
CA PHE A 285 14.38 12.85 13.52
C PHE A 285 13.25 11.83 13.33
N ASP A 286 12.68 11.65 12.13
CA ASP A 286 11.54 10.76 11.93
C ASP A 286 11.83 9.62 10.94
N VAL A 287 11.28 8.45 11.27
CA VAL A 287 11.29 7.25 10.45
C VAL A 287 10.06 7.31 9.56
N GLU A 288 10.29 7.51 8.27
CA GLU A 288 9.20 7.54 7.31
C GLU A 288 9.03 6.15 6.70
N CYS A 289 7.80 5.65 6.72
CA CYS A 289 7.40 4.42 6.05
C CYS A 289 6.57 4.78 4.82
N SER A 290 7.08 4.47 3.61
CA SER A 290 6.31 4.61 2.37
C SER A 290 6.01 3.25 1.75
N VAL A 291 4.89 3.11 1.05
CA VAL A 291 4.58 1.91 0.26
C VAL A 291 5.34 1.99 -1.07
N ALA A 292 6.23 1.04 -1.31
CA ALA A 292 6.90 0.87 -2.60
C ALA A 292 6.11 -0.15 -3.47
N PRO A 293 5.97 0.02 -4.79
CA PRO A 293 5.85 1.25 -5.53
C PRO A 293 4.43 1.53 -6.04
N SER A 294 4.19 2.82 -6.27
CA SER A 294 3.20 3.30 -7.24
C SER A 294 3.58 2.79 -8.62
N GLU A 295 2.90 1.74 -9.07
CA GLU A 295 2.88 1.39 -10.49
C GLU A 295 2.46 2.64 -11.26
N SER A 296 3.10 2.90 -12.40
CA SER A 296 2.73 4.00 -13.28
C SER A 296 1.27 3.84 -13.68
N VAL A 297 0.40 4.52 -12.93
CA VAL A 297 -1.04 4.50 -13.09
C VAL A 297 -1.35 4.94 -14.52
N PRO A 298 -2.00 4.10 -15.35
CA PRO A 298 -2.61 4.60 -16.57
C PRO A 298 -3.47 5.80 -16.19
N SER A 299 -3.36 6.90 -16.91
CA SER A 299 -3.98 8.20 -16.59
C SER A 299 -5.52 8.21 -16.58
N SER A 300 -6.18 7.07 -16.40
CA SER A 300 -7.59 6.83 -16.70
C SER A 300 -8.34 5.94 -15.69
N MET A 301 -7.84 5.70 -14.48
CA MET A 301 -8.53 4.84 -13.51
C MET A 301 -8.72 5.52 -12.15
N ASP A 302 -9.99 5.68 -11.75
CA ASP A 302 -10.41 6.15 -10.44
C ASP A 302 -10.45 4.97 -9.44
N PRO A 303 -9.77 5.04 -8.29
CA PRO A 303 -9.91 4.04 -7.24
C PRO A 303 -11.34 4.06 -6.72
N THR A 304 -12.04 2.94 -6.89
CA THR A 304 -13.47 2.82 -6.61
C THR A 304 -13.70 1.65 -5.67
N VAL A 305 -14.51 1.90 -4.65
CA VAL A 305 -14.85 0.93 -3.60
C VAL A 305 -16.35 0.71 -3.65
N ALA A 306 -16.79 -0.53 -3.47
CA ALA A 306 -18.15 -0.85 -3.09
C ALA A 306 -18.11 -1.55 -1.73
N SER A 307 -19.11 -1.31 -0.89
CA SER A 307 -19.18 -1.88 0.46
C SER A 307 -20.63 -2.20 0.80
N VAL A 308 -20.86 -3.37 1.39
CA VAL A 308 -22.17 -3.80 1.90
C VAL A 308 -22.02 -4.60 3.18
N ILE A 309 -23.01 -4.53 4.07
CA ILE A 309 -23.13 -5.48 5.18
C ILE A 309 -23.96 -6.68 4.75
N TYR A 310 -23.45 -7.89 4.99
CA TYR A 310 -24.13 -9.14 4.71
C TYR A 310 -23.86 -10.17 5.80
N ASN A 311 -24.92 -10.72 6.40
CA ASN A 311 -24.83 -11.66 7.52
C ASN A 311 -23.91 -11.17 8.66
N SER A 312 -24.02 -9.88 9.01
CA SER A 312 -23.17 -9.21 10.00
C SER A 312 -21.69 -9.12 9.64
N ASN A 313 -21.33 -9.21 8.35
CA ASN A 313 -19.97 -9.01 7.85
C ASN A 313 -19.94 -7.86 6.86
N LEU A 314 -18.90 -7.03 6.94
CA LEU A 314 -18.61 -6.00 5.95
C LEU A 314 -17.92 -6.61 4.74
N ILE A 315 -18.61 -6.69 3.60
CA ILE A 315 -18.04 -7.13 2.33
C ILE A 315 -17.63 -5.90 1.55
N GLN A 316 -16.37 -5.86 1.12
CA GLN A 316 -15.83 -4.77 0.31
C GLN A 316 -15.32 -5.31 -1.03
N ALA A 317 -15.38 -4.45 -2.02
CA ALA A 317 -14.84 -4.66 -3.35
C ALA A 317 -14.08 -3.40 -3.70
N TYR A 318 -12.80 -3.49 -4.06
CA TYR A 318 -12.03 -2.31 -4.44
C TYR A 318 -11.26 -2.58 -5.73
N ALA A 319 -11.06 -1.52 -6.51
CA ALA A 319 -10.05 -1.45 -7.55
C ALA A 319 -9.07 -0.35 -7.12
N ASP A 320 -7.80 -0.69 -6.93
CA ASP A 320 -6.79 0.33 -6.63
C ASP A 320 -6.29 1.00 -7.92
N CYS A 321 -5.64 2.14 -7.76
CA CYS A 321 -5.13 2.91 -8.89
C CYS A 321 -3.80 2.39 -9.45
N THR A 322 -3.17 1.39 -8.82
CA THR A 322 -1.91 0.81 -9.29
C THR A 322 -2.11 -0.17 -10.45
N GLY A 323 -3.36 -0.57 -10.74
CA GLY A 323 -3.63 -1.58 -11.76
C GLY A 323 -3.54 -3.01 -11.23
N ASN A 324 -3.09 -3.19 -9.98
CA ASN A 324 -3.37 -4.37 -9.17
C ASN A 324 -4.84 -4.32 -8.73
N GLN A 325 -5.58 -5.40 -9.02
CA GLN A 325 -7.03 -5.38 -8.96
C GLN A 325 -7.51 -6.62 -8.24
N VAL A 326 -7.54 -6.52 -6.91
CA VAL A 326 -7.90 -7.61 -6.00
C VAL A 326 -9.24 -7.28 -5.33
N LEU A 327 -10.21 -8.20 -5.42
CA LEU A 327 -11.40 -8.16 -4.58
C LEU A 327 -11.05 -8.67 -3.17
N ASN A 328 -10.83 -7.79 -2.18
CA ASN A 328 -10.76 -8.21 -0.78
C ASN A 328 -12.15 -8.26 -0.15
N VAL A 329 -12.68 -9.48 0.05
CA VAL A 329 -13.83 -9.70 0.93
C VAL A 329 -13.33 -9.70 2.39
N VAL A 330 -13.58 -8.62 3.11
CA VAL A 330 -13.26 -8.51 4.54
C VAL A 330 -14.32 -9.28 5.36
N TYR A 331 -13.91 -9.99 6.42
CA TYR A 331 -14.84 -10.71 7.31
C TYR A 331 -14.62 -10.28 8.78
N GLY A 332 -15.22 -9.15 9.18
CA GLY A 332 -15.05 -8.64 10.54
C GLY A 332 -13.56 -8.46 10.90
N ASP A 333 -13.13 -9.02 12.03
CA ASP A 333 -11.74 -8.92 12.54
C ASP A 333 -10.74 -9.87 11.85
N LYS A 334 -11.17 -10.59 10.80
CA LYS A 334 -10.32 -11.50 10.01
C LYS A 334 -10.39 -11.13 8.54
N GLN A 335 -9.25 -10.82 7.93
CA GLN A 335 -9.15 -10.76 6.48
C GLN A 335 -8.97 -12.19 5.93
N THR A 336 -9.88 -12.61 5.06
CA THR A 336 -9.71 -13.82 4.26
C THR A 336 -9.87 -13.45 2.80
N THR A 337 -8.76 -13.35 2.07
CA THR A 337 -8.77 -13.10 0.63
C THR A 337 -9.21 -14.38 -0.09
N GLN A 338 -10.42 -14.40 -0.65
CA GLN A 338 -10.77 -15.38 -1.68
C GLN A 338 -10.39 -14.81 -3.04
N THR A 339 -9.52 -15.49 -3.77
CA THR A 339 -9.19 -15.14 -5.15
C THR A 339 -10.42 -15.36 -6.03
N LEU A 340 -11.03 -14.28 -6.51
CA LEU A 340 -12.04 -14.37 -7.56
C LEU A 340 -11.41 -14.81 -8.90
N PRO A 341 -12.18 -15.42 -9.81
CA PRO A 341 -11.70 -15.77 -11.14
C PRO A 341 -11.07 -14.56 -11.84
N ALA A 342 -9.84 -14.74 -12.33
CA ALA A 342 -9.04 -13.74 -12.98
C ALA A 342 -9.76 -13.11 -14.18
N SER A 343 -10.39 -11.94 -13.99
CA SER A 343 -10.68 -10.94 -15.03
C SER A 343 -11.57 -9.78 -14.51
N LEU A 344 -11.48 -9.35 -13.25
CA LEU A 344 -12.12 -8.09 -12.84
C LEU A 344 -11.23 -6.90 -13.29
N ASN A 345 -11.76 -6.02 -14.15
CA ASN A 345 -11.20 -4.69 -14.42
C ASN A 345 -12.18 -3.60 -13.96
N GLY A 346 -11.86 -2.90 -12.88
CA GLY A 346 -12.49 -1.62 -12.50
C GLY A 346 -13.99 -1.62 -12.21
N TYR A 347 -14.42 -0.56 -11.51
CA TYR A 347 -15.82 -0.14 -11.38
C TYR A 347 -16.75 -1.12 -10.62
N PRO A 348 -16.40 -1.54 -9.38
CA PRO A 348 -17.27 -2.40 -8.60
C PRO A 348 -18.51 -1.63 -8.14
N ALA A 349 -19.67 -2.30 -8.18
CA ALA A 349 -20.84 -1.89 -7.40
C ALA A 349 -21.38 -3.10 -6.65
N MET A 350 -21.93 -2.88 -5.45
CA MET A 350 -22.54 -3.94 -4.65
C MET A 350 -23.88 -3.53 -4.04
N ALA A 351 -24.77 -4.50 -3.94
CA ALA A 351 -26.02 -4.39 -3.19
C ALA A 351 -26.45 -5.77 -2.68
N VAL A 352 -27.16 -5.81 -1.55
CA VAL A 352 -27.82 -7.03 -1.08
C VAL A 352 -29.21 -7.10 -1.69
N PHE A 353 -29.51 -8.19 -2.41
CA PHE A 353 -30.79 -8.42 -3.05
C PHE A 353 -31.16 -9.90 -2.98
N ASP A 354 -32.42 -10.20 -2.63
CA ASP A 354 -32.96 -11.56 -2.47
C ASP A 354 -32.07 -12.50 -1.63
N GLY A 355 -31.48 -11.95 -0.56
CA GLY A 355 -30.63 -12.72 0.37
C GLY A 355 -29.23 -13.04 -0.17
N LEU A 356 -28.82 -12.46 -1.29
CA LEU A 356 -27.48 -12.60 -1.87
C LEU A 356 -26.80 -11.23 -1.96
N VAL A 357 -25.47 -11.23 -1.98
CA VAL A 357 -24.71 -10.04 -2.37
C VAL A 357 -24.53 -10.08 -3.88
N HIS A 358 -24.97 -9.03 -4.56
CA HIS A 358 -24.79 -8.84 -5.99
C HIS A 358 -23.58 -7.94 -6.19
N LEU A 359 -22.61 -8.42 -6.98
CA LEU A 359 -21.43 -7.66 -7.38
C LEU A 359 -21.43 -7.51 -8.90
N THR A 360 -21.24 -6.28 -9.36
CA THR A 360 -21.00 -6.01 -10.78
C THR A 360 -19.61 -5.45 -11.00
N HIS A 361 -18.99 -5.80 -12.12
CA HIS A 361 -17.64 -5.37 -12.47
C HIS A 361 -17.39 -5.42 -13.98
N LYS A 362 -16.37 -4.71 -14.47
CA LYS A 362 -15.92 -4.83 -15.86
C LYS A 362 -14.78 -5.85 -15.98
N THR A 363 -14.34 -6.20 -17.20
CA THR A 363 -13.21 -7.12 -17.46
C THR A 363 -12.07 -6.48 -18.24
N SER A 364 -10.86 -7.04 -18.02
CA SER A 364 -9.73 -7.16 -18.96
C SER A 364 -9.70 -6.28 -20.22
N ILE A 365 -10.62 -6.63 -21.11
CA ILE A 365 -10.45 -6.54 -22.55
C ILE A 365 -11.71 -5.95 -23.23
N GLY A 366 -12.63 -5.33 -22.48
CA GLY A 366 -13.85 -4.74 -23.06
C GLY A 366 -14.65 -3.83 -22.12
N TYR A 367 -15.58 -3.04 -22.68
CA TYR A 367 -16.49 -2.11 -21.95
C TYR A 367 -17.68 -2.81 -21.27
N SER A 368 -17.78 -4.12 -21.41
CA SER A 368 -18.92 -4.89 -20.94
C SER A 368 -18.94 -5.06 -19.42
N LEU A 369 -20.13 -4.97 -18.84
CA LEU A 369 -20.38 -5.20 -17.43
C LEU A 369 -20.77 -6.65 -17.15
N TRP A 370 -20.24 -7.18 -16.06
CA TRP A 370 -20.42 -8.55 -15.61
C TRP A 370 -21.03 -8.57 -14.21
N HIS A 371 -21.69 -9.68 -13.87
CA HIS A 371 -22.47 -9.85 -12.66
C HIS A 371 -22.24 -11.23 -12.05
N MET A 372 -22.00 -11.23 -10.73
CA MET A 372 -21.91 -12.42 -9.90
C MET A 372 -22.63 -12.22 -8.57
N THR A 373 -22.94 -13.33 -7.90
CA THR A 373 -23.65 -13.35 -6.62
C THR A 373 -22.89 -14.13 -5.57
N TYR A 374 -23.03 -13.73 -4.31
CA TYR A 374 -22.45 -14.41 -3.15
C TYR A 374 -23.54 -14.80 -2.15
N ASP A 375 -23.54 -16.06 -1.75
CA ASP A 375 -24.54 -16.67 -0.87
C ASP A 375 -24.12 -16.77 0.60
N GLY A 376 -22.99 -16.16 0.96
CA GLY A 376 -22.39 -16.29 2.29
C GLY A 376 -21.35 -17.40 2.40
N THR A 377 -21.18 -18.21 1.36
CA THR A 377 -20.16 -19.27 1.31
C THR A 377 -19.39 -19.27 -0.01
N ASN A 378 -20.08 -19.13 -1.14
CA ASN A 378 -19.51 -19.25 -2.48
C ASN A 378 -19.97 -18.12 -3.40
N TRP A 379 -19.10 -17.77 -4.34
CA TRP A 379 -19.45 -16.91 -5.47
C TRP A 379 -20.02 -17.73 -6.64
N SER A 380 -21.03 -17.22 -7.31
CA SER A 380 -21.55 -17.78 -8.55
C SER A 380 -20.57 -17.61 -9.71
N THR A 381 -20.78 -18.35 -10.80
CA THR A 381 -20.08 -18.09 -12.05
C THR A 381 -20.39 -16.70 -12.57
N ASN A 382 -19.42 -16.07 -13.23
CA ASN A 382 -19.59 -14.74 -13.80
C ASN A 382 -20.56 -14.76 -14.99
N THR A 383 -21.50 -13.80 -15.03
CA THR A 383 -22.50 -13.67 -16.09
C THR A 383 -22.42 -12.29 -16.74
N LEU A 384 -22.52 -12.24 -18.07
CA LEU A 384 -22.49 -10.98 -18.80
C LEU A 384 -23.82 -10.24 -18.65
N ILE A 385 -23.79 -8.95 -18.30
CA ILE A 385 -24.96 -8.07 -18.42
C ILE A 385 -25.05 -7.60 -19.87
N PRO A 386 -26.10 -7.98 -20.62
CA PRO A 386 -26.17 -7.74 -22.04
C PRO A 386 -26.33 -6.25 -22.37
N ASN A 387 -25.55 -5.77 -23.35
CA ASN A 387 -25.63 -4.42 -23.94
C ASN A 387 -25.37 -3.25 -22.98
N VAL A 388 -24.76 -3.49 -21.82
CA VAL A 388 -24.32 -2.43 -20.90
C VAL A 388 -22.83 -2.16 -21.14
N TYR A 389 -22.53 -0.90 -21.46
CA TYR A 389 -21.17 -0.41 -21.69
C TYR A 389 -20.92 0.86 -20.89
N LEU A 390 -19.85 0.87 -20.09
CA LEU A 390 -19.56 1.96 -19.15
C LEU A 390 -18.08 2.35 -19.16
N ASN A 391 -17.88 3.62 -18.81
CA ASN A 391 -16.58 4.25 -18.58
C ASN A 391 -16.32 4.57 -17.11
N GLU A 392 -17.32 4.45 -16.23
CA GLU A 392 -17.25 4.83 -14.80
C GLU A 392 -18.04 3.85 -13.92
N SER A 393 -17.82 3.88 -12.59
CA SER A 393 -18.51 2.97 -11.66
C SER A 393 -20.02 3.06 -11.75
N PRO A 394 -20.74 1.93 -11.73
CA PRO A 394 -22.18 1.96 -11.55
C PRO A 394 -22.55 2.26 -10.09
N GLY A 395 -23.75 2.80 -9.89
CA GLY A 395 -24.45 2.78 -8.61
C GLY A 395 -25.46 1.63 -8.59
N MET A 396 -25.78 1.09 -7.42
CA MET A 396 -26.82 0.06 -7.26
C MET A 396 -27.73 0.33 -6.06
N ALA A 397 -29.02 0.05 -6.21
CA ALA A 397 -30.00 0.12 -5.13
C ALA A 397 -31.17 -0.82 -5.39
N VAL A 398 -31.77 -1.36 -4.33
CA VAL A 398 -32.99 -2.17 -4.44
C VAL A 398 -34.21 -1.27 -4.34
N PHE A 399 -35.05 -1.27 -5.38
CA PHE A 399 -36.26 -0.45 -5.45
C PHE A 399 -37.43 -1.26 -6.01
N ASN A 400 -38.61 -1.17 -5.37
CA ASN A 400 -39.83 -1.88 -5.78
C ASN A 400 -39.61 -3.39 -6.05
N GLY A 401 -38.78 -4.05 -5.22
CA GLY A 401 -38.52 -5.48 -5.32
C GLY A 401 -37.58 -5.89 -6.46
N ASN A 402 -36.91 -4.94 -7.11
CA ASN A 402 -35.90 -5.21 -8.15
C ASN A 402 -34.59 -4.51 -7.80
N LEU A 403 -33.48 -5.03 -8.32
CA LEU A 403 -32.16 -4.41 -8.19
C LEU A 403 -31.94 -3.48 -9.38
N TYR A 404 -31.83 -2.18 -9.12
CA TYR A 404 -31.52 -1.16 -10.11
C TYR A 404 -30.01 -0.94 -10.16
N LEU A 405 -29.48 -0.80 -11.37
CA LEU A 405 -28.10 -0.42 -11.64
C LEU A 405 -28.10 0.79 -12.56
N ALA A 406 -27.48 1.89 -12.12
CA ALA A 406 -27.31 3.10 -12.89
C ALA A 406 -25.85 3.29 -13.25
N HIS A 407 -25.55 3.75 -14.45
CA HIS A 407 -24.17 3.94 -14.91
C HIS A 407 -24.05 5.11 -15.88
N GLN A 408 -22.83 5.63 -15.99
CA GLN A 408 -22.47 6.49 -17.11
C GLN A 408 -22.34 5.63 -18.36
N GLY A 409 -23.11 5.97 -19.41
CA GLY A 409 -23.06 5.28 -20.69
C GLY A 409 -21.80 5.62 -21.48
N SER A 410 -21.21 4.61 -22.13
CA SER A 410 -20.21 4.79 -23.18
C SER A 410 -20.81 4.38 -24.52
N ASP A 411 -20.83 5.26 -25.52
CA ASP A 411 -21.14 4.87 -26.90
C ASP A 411 -19.90 5.00 -27.79
N ILE A 412 -19.72 4.04 -28.70
CA ILE A 412 -18.67 4.01 -29.72
C ILE A 412 -18.88 5.14 -30.76
N THR A 413 -20.08 5.77 -30.80
CA THR A 413 -20.46 6.63 -31.92
C THR A 413 -20.87 8.08 -31.65
N SER A 414 -21.09 8.59 -30.41
CA SER A 414 -21.06 10.06 -30.09
C SER A 414 -21.61 10.53 -28.73
N SER A 415 -22.15 9.69 -27.84
CA SER A 415 -22.84 10.15 -26.60
C SER A 415 -22.19 9.68 -25.30
N ALA A 416 -20.89 9.95 -25.14
CA ALA A 416 -20.22 9.84 -23.83
C ALA A 416 -20.91 10.75 -22.79
N ASN A 417 -20.86 10.36 -21.52
CA ASN A 417 -21.34 11.17 -20.38
C ASN A 417 -22.86 11.30 -20.25
N THR A 418 -23.63 10.32 -20.72
CA THR A 418 -25.09 10.25 -20.51
C THR A 418 -25.45 9.23 -19.43
N LEU A 419 -26.56 9.43 -18.72
CA LEU A 419 -26.98 8.52 -17.63
C LEU A 419 -27.92 7.43 -18.13
N TRP A 420 -27.63 6.19 -17.75
CA TRP A 420 -28.37 4.99 -18.15
C TRP A 420 -28.69 4.12 -16.93
N TYR A 421 -29.70 3.26 -17.05
CA TYR A 421 -30.02 2.27 -16.04
C TYR A 421 -30.53 0.95 -16.63
N THR A 422 -30.25 -0.13 -15.91
CA THR A 422 -30.80 -1.47 -16.15
C THR A 422 -31.31 -2.07 -14.83
N VAL A 423 -32.26 -2.99 -14.93
CA VAL A 423 -33.00 -3.54 -13.78
C VAL A 423 -32.91 -5.06 -13.78
N PHE A 424 -32.54 -5.63 -12.64
CA PHE A 424 -32.52 -7.07 -12.40
C PHE A 424 -33.74 -7.50 -11.57
N ASP A 425 -34.53 -8.42 -12.11
CA ASP A 425 -35.80 -8.88 -11.52
C ASP A 425 -35.67 -10.12 -10.62
N GLY A 426 -34.43 -10.51 -10.28
CA GLY A 426 -34.13 -11.79 -9.61
C GLY A 426 -33.72 -12.91 -10.55
N LYS A 427 -33.89 -12.73 -11.87
CA LYS A 427 -33.55 -13.75 -12.87
C LYS A 427 -32.79 -13.17 -14.05
N THR A 428 -33.22 -12.03 -14.58
CA THR A 428 -32.69 -11.44 -15.81
C THR A 428 -32.55 -9.93 -15.70
N TRP A 429 -31.55 -9.40 -16.39
CA TRP A 429 -31.36 -7.96 -16.58
C TRP A 429 -32.25 -7.44 -17.71
N SER A 430 -32.88 -6.30 -17.50
CA SER A 430 -33.67 -5.61 -18.52
C SER A 430 -32.80 -5.04 -19.63
N GLN A 431 -33.45 -4.55 -20.69
CA GLN A 431 -32.77 -3.71 -21.67
C GLN A 431 -32.24 -2.42 -21.00
N ASP A 432 -31.01 -2.05 -21.35
CA ASP A 432 -30.40 -0.81 -20.89
C ASP A 432 -31.18 0.41 -21.42
N THR A 433 -31.51 1.35 -20.54
CA THR A 433 -32.43 2.46 -20.79
C THR A 433 -31.78 3.80 -20.43
N ASN A 434 -31.70 4.70 -21.41
CA ASN A 434 -31.20 6.06 -21.21
C ASN A 434 -32.19 6.91 -20.41
N ILE A 435 -31.69 7.65 -19.41
CA ILE A 435 -32.45 8.71 -18.74
C ILE A 435 -32.30 9.98 -19.59
N SER A 436 -33.33 10.26 -20.38
CA SER A 436 -33.29 11.31 -21.41
C SER A 436 -32.97 12.69 -20.83
N GLY A 437 -31.97 13.35 -21.42
CA GLY A 437 -31.56 14.71 -21.06
C GLY A 437 -30.66 14.81 -19.83
N VAL A 438 -30.23 13.68 -19.26
CA VAL A 438 -29.29 13.67 -18.12
C VAL A 438 -27.88 13.39 -18.60
N GLU A 439 -27.04 14.41 -18.47
CA GLU A 439 -25.59 14.32 -18.64
C GLU A 439 -24.90 14.38 -17.28
N LEU A 440 -23.81 13.62 -17.13
CA LEU A 440 -23.04 13.53 -15.90
C LEU A 440 -21.56 13.33 -16.15
N ASN A 441 -20.76 13.81 -15.21
CA ASN A 441 -19.36 13.45 -15.09
C ASN A 441 -19.18 12.42 -13.95
N GLY A 442 -18.20 11.53 -14.08
CA GLY A 442 -17.96 10.47 -13.08
C GLY A 442 -19.10 9.46 -12.90
N SER A 443 -19.11 8.82 -11.72
CA SER A 443 -20.00 7.70 -11.36
C SER A 443 -21.28 8.17 -10.67
N PRO A 444 -22.47 7.62 -11.00
CA PRO A 444 -23.69 7.89 -10.26
C PRO A 444 -23.78 7.07 -8.94
N ALA A 445 -24.47 7.62 -7.95
CA ALA A 445 -24.85 6.93 -6.72
C ALA A 445 -26.38 6.81 -6.61
N MET A 446 -26.87 5.73 -6.01
CA MET A 446 -28.31 5.51 -5.81
C MET A 446 -28.65 5.20 -4.36
N ALA A 447 -29.79 5.72 -3.91
CA ALA A 447 -30.37 5.39 -2.62
C ALA A 447 -31.91 5.44 -2.72
N VAL A 448 -32.59 4.59 -1.97
CA VAL A 448 -34.06 4.64 -1.86
C VAL A 448 -34.44 5.30 -0.55
N PHE A 449 -35.16 6.40 -0.63
CA PHE A 449 -35.65 7.16 0.52
C PHE A 449 -37.13 7.46 0.33
N ASN A 450 -37.96 7.24 1.35
CA ASN A 450 -39.41 7.49 1.28
C ASN A 450 -40.11 6.88 0.05
N ASN A 451 -39.74 5.64 -0.29
CA ASN A 451 -40.27 4.91 -1.45
C ASN A 451 -40.05 5.64 -2.80
N VAL A 452 -39.00 6.45 -2.87
CA VAL A 452 -38.51 7.13 -4.07
C VAL A 452 -37.06 6.72 -4.26
N LEU A 453 -36.71 6.33 -5.49
CA LEU A 453 -35.33 6.08 -5.87
C LEU A 453 -34.67 7.40 -6.27
N TYR A 454 -33.63 7.77 -5.55
CA TYR A 454 -32.77 8.93 -5.82
C TYR A 454 -31.53 8.48 -6.56
N LEU A 455 -31.12 9.28 -7.55
CA LEU A 455 -29.89 9.08 -8.30
C LEU A 455 -29.10 10.39 -8.29
N PHE A 456 -27.92 10.33 -7.66
CA PHE A 456 -26.98 11.44 -7.46
C PHE A 456 -25.81 11.33 -8.42
N PHE A 457 -25.34 12.46 -8.96
CA PHE A 457 -24.26 12.46 -9.95
C PHE A 457 -23.54 13.82 -10.03
N GLN A 458 -22.32 13.82 -10.56
CA GLN A 458 -21.59 15.07 -10.85
C GLN A 458 -22.14 15.74 -12.09
N GLY A 459 -22.34 17.05 -12.00
CA GLY A 459 -22.70 17.89 -13.14
C GLY A 459 -21.57 17.93 -14.18
N THR A 460 -21.93 18.36 -15.38
CA THR A 460 -21.00 18.52 -16.51
C THR A 460 -19.98 19.65 -16.30
N ASP A 461 -20.17 20.49 -15.27
CA ASP A 461 -19.18 21.44 -14.80
C ASP A 461 -18.00 20.79 -14.04
N GLY A 462 -18.10 19.50 -13.76
CA GLY A 462 -17.09 18.73 -13.03
C GLY A 462 -16.98 19.12 -11.56
N SER A 463 -18.00 19.76 -10.97
CA SER A 463 -17.98 20.01 -9.52
C SER A 463 -19.32 20.12 -8.81
N SER A 464 -20.41 20.38 -9.50
CA SER A 464 -21.73 20.46 -8.86
C SER A 464 -22.29 19.07 -8.60
N LEU A 465 -22.99 18.90 -7.48
CA LEU A 465 -23.78 17.69 -7.21
C LEU A 465 -25.22 17.90 -7.68
N TRP A 466 -25.71 16.96 -8.47
CA TRP A 466 -27.08 16.95 -9.02
C TRP A 466 -27.79 15.66 -8.67
N TYR A 467 -29.12 15.68 -8.69
CA TYR A 467 -29.94 14.49 -8.54
C TYR A 467 -31.19 14.50 -9.41
N THR A 468 -31.65 13.30 -9.73
CA THR A 468 -32.99 13.03 -10.29
C THR A 468 -33.64 11.91 -9.48
N THR A 469 -34.97 11.82 -9.54
CA THR A 469 -35.75 10.88 -8.74
C THR A 469 -36.78 10.14 -9.57
N THR A 470 -37.18 8.97 -9.11
CA THR A 470 -38.32 8.23 -9.67
C THR A 470 -39.11 7.55 -8.57
N SER A 471 -40.44 7.60 -8.66
CA SER A 471 -41.36 6.91 -7.75
C SER A 471 -41.95 5.62 -8.36
N ASP A 472 -41.81 5.44 -9.68
CA ASP A 472 -42.31 4.28 -10.43
C ASP A 472 -41.19 3.44 -11.07
N GLY A 473 -39.94 3.91 -11.01
CA GLY A 473 -38.77 3.24 -11.57
C GLY A 473 -38.64 3.38 -13.09
N LYS A 474 -39.40 4.29 -13.72
CA LYS A 474 -39.48 4.48 -15.18
C LYS A 474 -39.48 5.95 -15.57
N SER A 475 -40.27 6.76 -14.87
CA SER A 475 -40.43 8.18 -15.09
C SER A 475 -39.50 8.93 -14.14
N TRP A 476 -38.54 9.66 -14.71
CA TRP A 476 -37.53 10.39 -13.96
C TRP A 476 -37.87 11.89 -13.89
N SER A 477 -37.65 12.50 -12.73
CA SER A 477 -37.90 13.92 -12.50
C SER A 477 -36.87 14.80 -13.23
N PRO A 478 -37.15 16.10 -13.43
CA PRO A 478 -36.11 17.06 -13.80
C PRO A 478 -34.93 17.02 -12.83
N GLN A 479 -33.72 17.33 -13.34
CA GLN A 479 -32.51 17.39 -12.55
C GLN A 479 -32.55 18.58 -11.59
N LEU A 480 -32.19 18.36 -10.33
CA LEU A 480 -32.08 19.40 -9.31
C LEU A 480 -30.65 19.43 -8.77
N GLN A 481 -30.11 20.63 -8.57
CA GLN A 481 -28.79 20.80 -7.98
C GLN A 481 -28.89 20.77 -6.45
N VAL A 482 -27.96 20.07 -5.80
CA VAL A 482 -27.78 20.14 -4.35
C VAL A 482 -27.01 21.43 -4.02
N PRO A 483 -27.57 22.35 -3.21
CA PRO A 483 -26.95 23.65 -2.97
C PRO A 483 -25.66 23.51 -2.14
N GLY A 484 -24.67 24.37 -2.41
CA GLY A 484 -23.46 24.49 -1.59
C GLY A 484 -22.40 23.40 -1.80
N VAL A 485 -22.55 22.52 -2.78
CA VAL A 485 -21.62 21.41 -3.03
C VAL A 485 -20.62 21.75 -4.12
N SER A 486 -19.34 21.56 -3.81
CA SER A 486 -18.19 21.64 -4.71
C SER A 486 -17.36 20.35 -4.55
N MET A 487 -17.61 19.37 -5.43
CA MET A 487 -16.99 18.04 -5.35
C MET A 487 -16.01 17.78 -6.49
N ARG A 488 -15.01 16.92 -6.28
CA ARG A 488 -14.00 16.63 -7.33
C ARG A 488 -14.29 15.36 -8.13
N ASN A 489 -14.88 14.35 -7.49
CA ASN A 489 -15.16 13.03 -8.09
C ASN A 489 -16.64 12.62 -7.93
N SER A 490 -16.90 11.35 -7.61
CA SER A 490 -18.25 10.79 -7.56
C SER A 490 -18.86 10.87 -6.14
N PRO A 491 -20.19 11.08 -6.02
CA PRO A 491 -20.87 11.04 -4.74
C PRO A 491 -21.11 9.59 -4.27
N SER A 492 -21.50 9.44 -3.01
CA SER A 492 -22.11 8.21 -2.47
C SER A 492 -23.32 8.56 -1.62
N ALA A 493 -24.34 7.71 -1.64
CA ALA A 493 -25.60 7.95 -0.96
C ALA A 493 -26.06 6.72 -0.17
N ALA A 494 -26.59 6.94 1.03
CA ALA A 494 -27.16 5.91 1.88
C ALA A 494 -28.28 6.49 2.74
N VAL A 495 -29.18 5.65 3.24
CA VAL A 495 -30.23 6.07 4.19
C VAL A 495 -29.95 5.43 5.53
N ARG A 496 -30.04 6.23 6.60
CA ARG A 496 -29.97 5.76 8.00
C ARG A 496 -31.00 6.52 8.81
N ASP A 497 -31.72 5.82 9.70
CA ASP A 497 -32.68 6.43 10.64
C ASP A 497 -33.64 7.42 9.97
N ASP A 498 -34.22 7.02 8.84
CA ASP A 498 -35.16 7.83 8.03
C ASP A 498 -34.57 9.16 7.54
N THR A 499 -33.24 9.21 7.38
CA THR A 499 -32.52 10.35 6.83
C THR A 499 -31.67 9.90 5.65
N LEU A 500 -31.75 10.64 4.54
CA LEU A 500 -30.92 10.40 3.36
C LEU A 500 -29.62 11.17 3.48
N TYR A 501 -28.49 10.46 3.44
CA TYR A 501 -27.15 11.00 3.48
C TYR A 501 -26.51 10.97 2.09
N VAL A 502 -25.79 12.03 1.73
CA VAL A 502 -24.95 12.06 0.53
C VAL A 502 -23.56 12.55 0.91
N ALA A 503 -22.55 11.71 0.69
CA ALA A 503 -21.14 12.04 0.93
C ALA A 503 -20.40 12.30 -0.37
N TYR A 504 -19.39 13.16 -0.31
CA TYR A 504 -18.58 13.54 -1.45
C TYR A 504 -17.16 13.96 -1.04
N HIS A 505 -16.22 13.85 -1.96
CA HIS A 505 -14.87 14.41 -1.82
C HIS A 505 -14.87 15.88 -2.26
N SER A 506 -14.55 16.79 -1.34
CA SER A 506 -14.51 18.22 -1.61
C SER A 506 -13.44 18.57 -2.65
N LYS A 507 -13.78 19.48 -3.57
CA LYS A 507 -12.82 20.03 -4.53
C LYS A 507 -11.85 21.03 -3.89
N ASP A 508 -12.27 21.65 -2.81
CA ASP A 508 -11.60 22.79 -2.17
C ASP A 508 -10.64 22.36 -1.05
N ALA A 509 -10.72 21.11 -0.59
CA ALA A 509 -9.81 20.53 0.39
C ALA A 509 -9.81 18.99 0.30
N PRO A 510 -8.69 18.31 0.61
CA PRO A 510 -8.58 16.84 0.60
C PRO A 510 -9.35 16.24 1.78
N SER A 511 -10.68 16.25 1.69
CA SER A 511 -11.60 16.03 2.80
C SER A 511 -12.93 15.46 2.33
N ILE A 512 -13.50 14.52 3.09
CA ILE A 512 -14.85 14.02 2.86
C ILE A 512 -15.87 14.87 3.61
N TRP A 513 -16.93 15.23 2.89
CA TRP A 513 -18.06 16.00 3.40
C TRP A 513 -19.33 15.22 3.17
N TYR A 514 -20.36 15.51 3.96
CA TYR A 514 -21.70 14.98 3.77
C TYR A 514 -22.76 16.05 3.95
N LEU A 515 -23.93 15.79 3.38
CA LEU A 515 -25.17 16.51 3.65
C LEU A 515 -26.30 15.51 3.92
N THR A 516 -27.33 15.98 4.60
CA THR A 516 -28.57 15.25 4.84
C THR A 516 -29.71 15.86 4.05
N TYR A 517 -30.62 15.00 3.58
CA TYR A 517 -31.89 15.39 2.99
C TYR A 517 -33.03 15.02 3.93
N ASP A 518 -33.86 16.02 4.23
CA ASP A 518 -35.06 15.89 5.03
C ASP A 518 -36.22 16.55 4.25
N ALA A 519 -37.19 15.72 3.86
CA ALA A 519 -38.34 16.16 3.08
C ALA A 519 -39.31 17.06 3.87
N ASP A 520 -39.23 17.06 5.20
CA ASP A 520 -40.08 17.85 6.07
C ASP A 520 -39.47 19.23 6.43
N ASN A 521 -38.23 19.50 5.98
CA ASN A 521 -37.51 20.73 6.27
C ASN A 521 -37.64 21.79 5.14
N GLU A 522 -37.78 23.08 5.49
CA GLU A 522 -38.01 24.18 4.54
C GLU A 522 -36.93 24.31 3.44
N TRP A 523 -35.70 23.87 3.73
CA TRP A 523 -34.56 23.96 2.81
C TRP A 523 -34.21 22.64 2.12
N ASN A 524 -34.89 21.54 2.50
CA ASN A 524 -34.70 20.16 2.08
C ASN A 524 -33.30 19.55 2.29
N TRP A 525 -32.22 20.34 2.25
CA TRP A 525 -30.82 19.92 2.41
C TRP A 525 -30.16 20.66 3.57
N SER A 526 -29.36 19.94 4.37
CA SER A 526 -28.51 20.56 5.38
C SER A 526 -27.31 21.28 4.76
N GLN A 527 -26.57 22.03 5.58
CA GLN A 527 -25.29 22.60 5.16
C GLN A 527 -24.22 21.49 5.07
N PRO A 528 -23.28 21.56 4.10
CA PRO A 528 -22.18 20.63 4.05
C PRO A 528 -21.44 20.54 5.37
N THR A 529 -21.28 19.32 5.87
CA THR A 529 -20.60 19.03 7.13
C THR A 529 -19.40 18.12 6.89
N PHE A 530 -18.27 18.46 7.50
CA PHE A 530 -17.04 17.69 7.41
C PHE A 530 -17.16 16.37 8.19
N VAL A 531 -16.75 15.25 7.58
CA VAL A 531 -16.62 13.97 8.28
C VAL A 531 -15.34 14.00 9.13
N ARG A 532 -15.49 13.89 10.46
CA ARG A 532 -14.34 13.84 11.37
C ARG A 532 -13.74 12.43 11.38
N GLY A 533 -12.47 12.29 10.98
CA GLY A 533 -11.75 11.02 11.02
C GLY A 533 -11.13 10.70 12.40
N PRO A 534 -10.68 9.46 12.61
CA PRO A 534 -10.00 9.02 13.84
C PRO A 534 -8.59 9.60 14.02
N THR A 535 -7.99 10.17 12.97
CA THR A 535 -6.65 10.76 13.00
C THR A 535 -6.75 12.29 12.99
N THR A 536 -5.94 12.94 13.83
CA THR A 536 -5.70 14.40 13.74
C THR A 536 -4.80 14.77 12.57
N ASP A 537 -4.13 13.78 11.98
CA ASP A 537 -3.41 13.92 10.73
C ASP A 537 -4.35 13.76 9.54
N LEU A 538 -4.45 14.87 8.81
CA LEU A 538 -5.05 14.97 7.49
C LEU A 538 -4.11 14.35 6.44
N ASP A 539 -3.66 13.11 6.67
CA ASP A 539 -2.94 12.34 5.66
C ASP A 539 -3.78 12.34 4.39
N HIS A 540 -3.24 13.02 3.38
CA HIS A 540 -3.99 13.60 2.28
C HIS A 540 -4.96 12.59 1.67
N ILE A 541 -6.26 12.90 1.58
CA ILE A 541 -7.21 12.06 0.83
C ILE A 541 -6.79 12.09 -0.64
N SER A 542 -6.75 10.95 -1.31
CA SER A 542 -6.38 10.91 -2.74
C SER A 542 -7.30 11.81 -3.56
N ASP A 543 -6.73 12.69 -4.37
CA ASP A 543 -7.47 13.57 -5.29
C ASP A 543 -8.38 12.79 -6.26
N ARG A 544 -8.15 11.48 -6.42
CA ARG A 544 -8.94 10.57 -7.26
C ARG A 544 -9.96 9.73 -6.49
N CYS A 545 -10.05 9.91 -5.17
CA CYS A 545 -10.94 9.12 -4.33
C CYS A 545 -12.40 9.52 -4.50
N SER A 546 -13.29 8.53 -4.61
CA SER A 546 -14.73 8.69 -4.36
C SER A 546 -15.11 7.96 -3.07
N PRO A 547 -15.83 8.60 -2.12
CA PRO A 547 -16.23 7.95 -0.87
C PRO A 547 -17.30 6.87 -1.12
N THR A 548 -17.46 5.94 -0.17
CA THR A 548 -18.56 4.96 -0.14
C THR A 548 -19.23 4.98 1.21
N LEU A 549 -20.52 5.29 1.25
CA LEU A 549 -21.35 5.21 2.45
C LEU A 549 -21.91 3.79 2.63
N TYR A 550 -21.92 3.32 3.88
CA TYR A 550 -22.60 2.09 4.29
C TYR A 550 -22.96 2.17 5.78
N GLU A 551 -23.98 1.44 6.21
CA GLU A 551 -24.32 1.31 7.63
C GLU A 551 -23.58 0.09 8.21
N ASP A 552 -22.99 0.20 9.41
CA ASP A 552 -22.31 -0.92 10.08
C ASP A 552 -23.28 -1.79 10.91
N ASN A 553 -22.75 -2.87 11.52
CA ASN A 553 -23.55 -3.76 12.36
C ASN A 553 -24.12 -3.12 13.64
N ALA A 554 -23.57 -1.99 14.06
CA ALA A 554 -24.01 -1.23 15.22
C ALA A 554 -25.02 -0.13 14.86
N GLY A 555 -25.37 0.00 13.58
CA GLY A 555 -26.27 1.03 13.07
C GLY A 555 -25.59 2.39 12.87
N ASN A 556 -24.26 2.45 12.90
CA ASN A 556 -23.53 3.67 12.58
C ASN A 556 -23.43 3.83 11.07
N LEU A 557 -23.63 5.05 10.58
CA LEU A 557 -23.30 5.36 9.20
C LEU A 557 -21.78 5.54 9.10
N MET A 558 -21.17 4.78 8.22
CA MET A 558 -19.73 4.77 7.96
C MET A 558 -19.46 5.32 6.56
N VAL A 559 -18.29 5.92 6.40
CA VAL A 559 -17.75 6.26 5.09
C VAL A 559 -16.39 5.62 4.90
N THR A 560 -16.21 4.97 3.76
CA THR A 560 -14.93 4.43 3.33
C THR A 560 -14.36 5.26 2.18
N TYR A 561 -13.06 5.53 2.23
CA TYR A 561 -12.33 6.26 1.19
C TYR A 561 -10.86 5.83 1.17
N THR A 562 -10.14 6.12 0.08
CA THR A 562 -8.72 5.77 -0.08
C THR A 562 -7.81 6.92 0.32
N SER A 563 -6.77 6.65 1.11
CA SER A 563 -5.71 7.61 1.42
C SER A 563 -4.81 7.89 0.20
N ALA A 564 -4.19 9.08 0.13
CA ALA A 564 -3.21 9.42 -0.91
C ALA A 564 -1.83 8.79 -0.67
N GLN A 565 -1.50 8.47 0.59
CA GLN A 565 -0.15 8.05 0.98
C GLN A 565 0.05 6.53 0.94
N ALA A 566 -1.01 5.73 1.10
CA ALA A 566 -0.92 4.28 1.18
C ALA A 566 -1.92 3.53 0.28
N TYR A 567 -2.87 4.24 -0.35
CA TYR A 567 -4.01 3.63 -1.06
C TYR A 567 -4.81 2.65 -0.17
N ASP A 568 -4.68 2.79 1.14
CA ASP A 568 -5.41 2.02 2.14
C ASP A 568 -6.85 2.53 2.27
N LEU A 569 -7.76 1.61 2.61
CA LEU A 569 -9.15 1.89 2.92
C LEU A 569 -9.25 2.52 4.32
N ILE A 570 -9.50 3.82 4.39
CA ILE A 570 -9.84 4.51 5.62
C ILE A 570 -11.34 4.37 5.86
N VAL A 571 -11.71 4.04 7.09
CA VAL A 571 -13.11 3.97 7.55
C VAL A 571 -13.33 5.03 8.62
N SER A 572 -14.29 5.92 8.39
CA SER A 572 -14.66 6.99 9.33
C SER A 572 -16.15 6.92 9.67
N VAL A 573 -16.50 7.26 10.91
CA VAL A 573 -17.90 7.35 11.36
C VAL A 573 -18.48 8.69 10.89
N VAL A 574 -19.66 8.66 10.26
CA VAL A 574 -20.45 9.86 9.98
C VAL A 574 -21.27 10.17 11.24
N PRO A 575 -20.97 11.28 11.95
CA PRO A 575 -21.67 11.57 13.19
C PRO A 575 -23.15 11.86 12.92
N PRO A 576 -24.06 11.46 13.83
CA PRO A 576 -25.44 11.93 13.80
C PRO A 576 -25.47 13.45 14.00
N GLU A 577 -26.38 14.16 13.32
CA GLU A 577 -26.63 15.57 13.63
C GLU A 577 -27.18 15.68 15.07
N GLY A 578 -26.65 16.65 15.82
CA GLY A 578 -26.94 16.85 17.25
C GLY A 578 -28.14 17.74 17.52
#